data_AF-A0A7V8XHG2-F1
#
_entry.id   AF-A0A7V8XHG2-F1
#
_cell.length_a   1.000
_cell.length_b   1.000
_cell.length_c   1.000
_cell.angle_alpha   90.00
_cell.angle_beta   90.00
_cell.angle_gamma   90.00
#
_symmetry.space_group_name_H-M   'P 1'
#
loop_
_entity.id
_entity.type
_entity.pdbx_description
1 polymer ?
#
loop_
_entity_poly.entity_id
_entity_poly.type
_entity_poly.pdbx_seq_one_letter_code
_entity_poly.pdbx_strand_id
1 'polypeptide(L)' 'GLPLADRLELTLVDSTPEGDTVFPPVDWSEWREVRREPADGCVYVAYERVVDS' A
#
# COMPACT_ATOMS: atom_id res chain seq x y z
N GLY A 1 -13.76 1.11 -0.30
CA GLY A 1 -13.02 0.44 0.79
C GLY A 1 -12.15 -0.65 0.20
N LEU A 2 -11.14 -1.13 0.93
CA LEU A 2 -10.15 -2.10 0.43
C LEU A 2 -10.74 -3.34 -0.28
N PRO A 3 -11.87 -3.95 0.13
CA PRO A 3 -12.42 -5.14 -0.54
C PRO A 3 -12.84 -4.93 -2.01
N LEU A 4 -13.08 -3.69 -2.44
CA LEU A 4 -13.49 -3.37 -3.82
C LEU A 4 -12.35 -2.80 -4.65
N ALA A 5 -11.14 -2.69 -4.10
CA ALA A 5 -10.00 -2.15 -4.81
C ALA A 5 -9.29 -3.24 -5.60
N ASP A 6 -8.94 -2.97 -6.86
CA ASP A 6 -8.10 -3.87 -7.67
C ASP A 6 -6.60 -3.56 -7.54
N ARG A 7 -6.29 -2.34 -7.07
CA ARG A 7 -4.93 -1.82 -6.93
C ARG A 7 -4.79 -0.91 -5.71
N LEU A 8 -3.63 -0.97 -5.06
CA LEU A 8 -3.17 0.01 -4.06
C LEU A 8 -2.02 0.82 -4.63
N GLU A 9 -2.14 2.14 -4.60
CA GLU A 9 -1.06 3.09 -4.88
C GLU A 9 -0.71 3.77 -3.56
N LEU A 10 0.45 3.44 -2.98
CA LEU A 10 0.83 3.92 -1.65
C LEU A 10 2.13 4.72 -1.71
N THR A 11 2.20 5.73 -0.85
CA THR A 11 3.44 6.43 -0.51
C THR A 11 3.82 6.06 0.91
N LEU A 12 4.92 5.32 1.08
CA LEU A 12 5.46 4.96 2.38
C LEU A 12 6.37 6.10 2.84
N VAL A 13 5.84 7.01 3.67
CA VAL A 13 6.59 8.18 4.17
C VAL A 13 7.44 7.77 5.38
N ASP A 14 8.72 8.12 5.38
CA ASP A 14 9.63 7.89 6.51
C ASP A 14 9.41 8.95 7.61
N SER A 15 8.25 8.88 8.26
CA SER A 15 7.89 9.76 9.36
C SER A 15 6.90 9.08 10.31
N THR A 16 6.83 9.58 11.53
CA THR A 16 5.88 9.13 12.56
C THR A 16 5.01 10.31 12.99
N PRO A 17 3.99 10.71 12.20
CA PRO A 17 3.13 11.84 12.54
C PRO A 17 2.19 11.50 13.70
N GLU A 18 1.85 12.50 14.49
CA GLU A 18 0.75 12.40 15.46
C GLU A 18 -0.59 12.47 14.70
N GLY A 19 -1.51 11.55 14.99
CA GLY A 19 -2.82 11.51 14.33
C GLY A 19 -3.71 10.40 14.89
N ASP A 20 -5.01 10.50 14.60
CA ASP A 20 -6.05 9.56 15.02
C ASP A 20 -6.62 8.72 13.86
N THR A 21 -6.15 8.99 12.64
CA THR A 21 -6.57 8.32 11.42
C THR A 21 -5.48 7.38 10.93
N VAL A 22 -5.83 6.12 10.67
CA VAL A 22 -4.91 5.09 10.21
C VAL A 22 -5.34 4.54 8.86
N PHE A 23 -4.37 4.02 8.10
CA PHE A 23 -4.70 3.19 6.95
C PHE A 23 -5.43 1.92 7.44
N PRO A 24 -6.47 1.44 6.74
CA PRO A 24 -7.18 0.24 7.18
C PRO A 24 -6.21 -0.96 7.24
N PRO A 25 -6.47 -1.96 8.11
CA PRO A 25 -5.69 -3.20 8.11
C PRO A 25 -5.69 -3.85 6.73
N VAL A 26 -4.53 -4.33 6.30
CA VAL A 26 -4.34 -4.99 5.00
C VAL A 26 -3.88 -6.42 5.24
N ASP A 27 -4.60 -7.39 4.67
CA ASP A 27 -4.07 -8.76 4.51
C ASP A 27 -3.16 -8.78 3.28
N TRP A 28 -1.84 -8.73 3.51
CA TRP A 28 -0.85 -8.68 2.44
C TRP A 28 -0.78 -9.95 1.59
N SER A 29 -1.39 -11.06 2.02
CA SER A 29 -1.48 -12.27 1.19
C SER A 29 -2.38 -12.11 -0.04
N GLU A 30 -3.31 -11.15 0.01
CA GLU A 30 -4.20 -10.81 -1.12
C GLU A 30 -3.53 -9.88 -2.16
N TRP A 31 -2.30 -9.43 -1.93
CA TRP A 31 -1.67 -8.37 -2.72
C TRP A 31 -0.28 -8.76 -3.20
N ARG A 32 0.05 -8.43 -4.44
CA ARG A 32 1.39 -8.59 -5.02
C ARG A 32 2.00 -7.22 -5.31
N GLU A 33 3.19 -6.95 -4.76
CA GLU A 33 3.97 -5.75 -5.12
C GLU A 33 4.37 -5.82 -6.60
N VAL A 34 4.01 -4.80 -7.37
CA VAL A 34 4.33 -4.71 -8.81
C VAL A 34 5.19 -3.50 -9.15
N ARG A 35 5.33 -2.54 -8.23
CA ARG A 35 6.25 -1.41 -8.35
C ARG A 35 6.80 -1.03 -6.98
N ARG A 36 8.09 -0.68 -6.95
CA ARG A 36 8.78 -0.05 -5.82
C ARG A 36 9.78 0.96 -6.33
N GLU A 37 9.63 2.21 -5.92
CA GLU A 37 10.49 3.32 -6.35
C GLU A 37 10.87 4.18 -5.13
N PRO A 38 12.13 4.10 -4.68
CA PRO A 38 12.64 4.97 -3.63
C PRO A 38 12.70 6.43 -4.10
N ALA A 39 12.34 7.35 -3.20
CA ALA A 39 12.46 8.79 -3.38
C ALA A 39 13.00 9.44 -2.08
N ASP A 40 13.22 10.75 -2.11
CA ASP A 40 13.64 11.45 -0.89
C ASP A 40 12.51 11.45 0.15
N GLY A 41 12.81 10.92 1.35
CA GLY A 41 11.88 10.82 2.47
C GLY A 41 10.70 9.84 2.31
N CYS A 42 10.60 9.09 1.20
CA CYS A 42 9.53 8.12 1.00
C CYS A 42 9.83 7.04 -0.05
N VAL A 43 8.93 6.06 -0.17
CA VAL A 43 8.93 5.07 -1.25
C VAL A 43 7.55 5.02 -1.89
N TYR A 44 7.49 5.13 -3.22
CA TYR A 44 6.27 4.88 -3.97
C TYR A 44 6.15 3.39 -4.27
N VAL A 45 5.02 2.78 -3.90
CA VAL A 45 4.75 1.36 -4.12
C VAL A 45 3.38 1.16 -4.76
N ALA A 46 3.29 0.18 -5.64
CA ALA A 46 2.04 -0.27 -6.22
C ALA A 46 1.83 -1.75 -5.95
N TYR A 47 0.62 -2.12 -5.53
CA TYR A 47 0.19 -3.50 -5.34
C TYR A 47 -1.03 -3.81 -6.20
N GLU A 48 -1.07 -4.99 -6.81
CA GLU A 48 -2.24 -5.54 -7.51
C GLU A 48 -2.83 -6.70 -6.72
N ARG A 49 -4.14 -6.92 -6.82
CA ARG A 49 -4.79 -8.06 -6.17
C ARG A 49 -4.26 -9.38 -6.74
N VAL A 50 -3.98 -10.33 -5.85
CA VAL A 50 -3.75 -11.72 -6.23
C VAL A 50 -5.11 -12.31 -6.63
N VAL A 51 -5.23 -12.69 -7.91
CA VAL A 51 -6.36 -13.48 -8.39
C VAL A 51 -5.96 -14.95 -8.36
N ASP A 52 -6.66 -15.74 -7.55
CA ASP A 52 -6.55 -17.20 -7.64
C ASP A 52 -7.05 -17.62 -9.04
N SER A 53 -6.24 -18.41 -9.75
CA SER A 53 -6.54 -18.95 -11.09
C SER A 53 -7.34 -20.24 -11.02
#